data_AF-A0AAD6LLC5-F1
#
_entry.id   AF-A0AAD6LLC5-F1
#
_cell.length_a   1.000
_cell.length_b   1.000
_cell.length_c   1.000
_cell.angle_alpha   90.00
_cell.angle_beta   90.00
_cell.angle_gamma   90.00
#
_symmetry.space_group_name_H-M   'P 1'
#
loop_
_entity.id
_entity.type
_entity.pdbx_description
1 polymer ?
#
loop_
_entity_poly.entity_id
_entity_poly.type
_entity_poly.pdbx_seq_one_letter_code
_entity_poly.pdbx_strand_id
1 'polypeptide(L)'
;MADSSPLLPPFLLAEPENSVVDEPQASLDSVVERVIGDFGWTQLVESTLVLLSRFFDAQQTFISVYADSEPAWHCINNGICNSSANICVTFPSLHGTGMDTLNYKTIISDWDLECASSLIKGLPASSFFLGCLLGGFVLGTLADTSLGRKNLPTLSCLTMSIASLMTIFSTNLWIYSAFRLLSGFGRAAIGATALVLATEKVGSKWRGQMGTIAGVSFAVGLLSLPGIAYINRNSSWRTIYVWTSTPSILYCVLVHLSVLESPRWLFLQGRKEAAMAILKRLGPTSLNLCLPYISLKKEAPKTKLYSPIKILLVRKWALQRLLIVMLTGFGIGIVYYSMPLAVGNLGFNIYLSVAFNALAEIPSYIIFSFIVSKWSRKGSLLAFTTLGGICSIMCIINWKEVVLIGLELILVSLIKPPTADDHSWCLVVCVNNV
;
A
#
# COMPACT_ATOMS: atom_id res chain seq x y z
N MET A 1 18.02 -69.96 -35.75
CA MET A 1 18.97 -70.32 -36.82
C MET A 1 19.31 -69.04 -37.54
N ALA A 2 20.59 -68.66 -37.49
CA ALA A 2 21.31 -67.59 -38.19
C ALA A 2 20.52 -66.37 -38.72
N ASP A 3 20.86 -65.19 -38.22
CA ASP A 3 21.44 -64.18 -39.13
C ASP A 3 22.44 -63.26 -38.42
N SER A 4 23.23 -62.59 -39.24
CA SER A 4 24.65 -62.31 -39.12
C SER A 4 24.98 -60.84 -38.74
N SER A 5 25.88 -60.68 -37.74
CA SER A 5 27.07 -59.77 -37.61
C SER A 5 27.25 -58.51 -38.49
N PRO A 6 28.25 -57.62 -38.25
CA PRO A 6 28.84 -57.07 -37.01
C PRO A 6 29.16 -55.54 -37.14
N LEU A 7 29.75 -54.91 -36.11
CA LEU A 7 30.99 -54.10 -36.18
C LEU A 7 31.09 -53.16 -34.95
N LEU A 8 32.13 -53.36 -34.13
CA LEU A 8 32.97 -52.28 -33.58
C LEU A 8 34.17 -52.88 -32.80
N PRO A 9 35.44 -52.50 -33.11
CA PRO A 9 36.64 -52.93 -32.39
C PRO A 9 36.98 -52.03 -31.18
N PRO A 10 38.01 -52.40 -30.38
CA PRO A 10 38.14 -52.04 -28.98
C PRO A 10 39.05 -50.84 -28.68
N PHE A 11 38.83 -50.26 -27.49
CA PHE A 11 39.77 -49.62 -26.54
C PHE A 11 41.23 -49.37 -27.01
N LEU A 12 41.70 -48.12 -26.89
CA LEU A 12 42.85 -47.71 -26.04
C LEU A 12 43.16 -46.18 -26.11
N LEU A 13 43.24 -45.58 -24.92
CA LEU A 13 44.06 -44.43 -24.46
C LEU A 13 43.81 -42.99 -24.96
N ALA A 14 43.29 -42.14 -24.05
CA ALA A 14 43.76 -40.74 -23.86
C ALA A 14 43.24 -40.16 -22.51
N GLU A 15 44.21 -39.82 -21.64
CA GLU A 15 44.31 -38.78 -20.59
C GLU A 15 43.14 -38.40 -19.63
N PRO A 16 43.45 -38.04 -18.36
CA PRO A 16 42.44 -37.72 -17.36
C PRO A 16 41.88 -36.31 -17.58
N GLU A 17 40.62 -36.20 -17.99
CA GLU A 17 39.87 -34.96 -17.83
C GLU A 17 39.76 -34.64 -16.33
N ASN A 18 40.33 -33.49 -15.94
CA ASN A 18 40.03 -32.83 -14.69
C ASN A 18 38.50 -32.67 -14.56
N SER A 19 37.87 -33.50 -13.74
CA SER A 19 36.48 -33.30 -13.33
C SER A 19 36.42 -32.05 -12.47
N VAL A 20 36.14 -30.92 -13.12
CA VAL A 20 35.56 -29.76 -12.45
C VAL A 20 34.25 -30.24 -11.86
N VAL A 21 34.26 -30.48 -10.55
CA VAL A 21 33.05 -30.66 -9.75
C VAL A 21 32.25 -29.37 -9.92
N ASP A 22 31.23 -29.40 -10.77
CA ASP A 22 30.19 -28.37 -10.84
C ASP A 22 29.45 -28.38 -9.50
N GLU A 23 29.98 -27.63 -8.53
CA GLU A 23 29.20 -27.20 -7.39
C GLU A 23 27.97 -26.45 -7.92
N PRO A 24 26.74 -26.79 -7.49
CA PRO A 24 25.55 -26.12 -7.97
C PRO A 24 25.67 -24.63 -7.65
N GLN A 25 25.83 -23.80 -8.68
CA GLN A 25 25.94 -22.34 -8.54
C GLN A 25 24.78 -21.85 -7.68
N ALA A 26 25.06 -21.54 -6.42
CA ALA A 26 24.09 -21.02 -5.49
C ALA A 26 23.47 -19.76 -6.10
N SER A 27 22.15 -19.78 -6.33
CA SER A 27 21.42 -18.63 -6.86
C SER A 27 21.67 -17.41 -5.97
N LEU A 28 21.71 -16.20 -6.54
CA LEU A 28 21.88 -14.96 -5.77
C LEU A 28 20.91 -14.91 -4.57
N ASP A 29 19.68 -15.39 -4.77
CA ASP A 29 18.68 -15.46 -3.72
C ASP A 29 19.09 -16.41 -2.58
N SER A 30 19.67 -17.58 -2.87
CA SER A 30 20.16 -18.52 -1.84
C SER A 30 21.38 -18.00 -1.07
N VAL A 31 22.25 -17.22 -1.72
CA VAL A 31 23.41 -16.57 -1.06
C VAL A 31 22.92 -15.41 -0.20
N VAL A 32 22.04 -14.55 -0.72
CA VAL A 32 21.42 -13.44 0.03
C VAL A 32 20.65 -13.98 1.23
N GLU A 33 19.92 -15.08 1.09
CA GLU A 33 19.17 -15.71 2.18
C GLU A 33 20.09 -16.29 3.25
N ARG A 34 21.24 -16.87 2.86
CA ARG A 34 22.26 -17.37 3.79
C ARG A 34 23.04 -16.24 4.49
N VAL A 35 23.22 -15.12 3.81
CA VAL A 35 23.91 -13.90 4.31
C VAL A 35 23.04 -13.07 5.23
N ILE A 36 21.73 -13.00 4.96
CA ILE A 36 20.77 -12.28 5.81
C ILE A 36 20.66 -12.97 7.18
N GLY A 37 20.83 -14.29 7.25
CA GLY A 37 21.04 -15.02 8.52
C GLY A 37 19.93 -14.83 9.55
N ASP A 38 20.20 -15.26 10.79
CA ASP A 38 19.28 -15.09 11.92
C ASP A 38 18.96 -13.62 12.13
N PHE A 39 17.67 -13.32 12.00
CA PHE A 39 17.05 -12.02 12.08
C PHE A 39 17.59 -11.18 13.25
N GLY A 40 18.36 -10.13 12.94
CA GLY A 40 18.90 -9.21 13.95
C GLY A 40 17.89 -8.15 14.38
N TRP A 41 17.91 -7.75 15.66
CA TRP A 41 17.04 -6.69 16.19
C TRP A 41 17.15 -5.35 15.43
N THR A 42 18.34 -5.00 14.95
CA THR A 42 18.56 -3.78 14.15
C THR A 42 17.85 -3.83 12.80
N GLN A 43 17.83 -5.00 12.14
CA GLN A 43 17.09 -5.21 10.88
C GLN A 43 15.57 -5.14 11.09
N LEU A 44 15.07 -5.67 12.22
CA LEU A 44 13.66 -5.54 12.60
C LEU A 44 13.27 -4.07 12.79
N VAL A 45 14.08 -3.31 13.53
CA VAL A 45 13.81 -1.88 13.80
C VAL A 45 13.84 -1.08 12.51
N GLU A 46 14.83 -1.28 11.64
CA GLU A 46 14.88 -0.59 10.34
C GLU A 46 13.70 -0.96 9.44
N SER A 47 13.33 -2.25 9.38
CA SER A 47 12.21 -2.71 8.54
C SER A 47 10.88 -2.19 9.07
N THR A 48 10.68 -2.19 10.38
CA THR A 48 9.49 -1.61 11.02
C THR A 48 9.43 -0.10 10.78
N LEU A 49 10.57 0.60 10.87
CA LEU A 49 10.64 2.02 10.58
C LEU A 49 10.22 2.31 9.13
N VAL A 50 10.66 1.53 8.15
CA VAL A 50 10.24 1.68 6.74
C VAL A 50 8.73 1.44 6.57
N LEU A 51 8.19 0.43 7.26
CA LEU A 51 6.76 0.10 7.21
C LEU A 51 5.87 1.12 7.91
N LEU A 52 6.43 1.94 8.81
CA LEU A 52 5.73 3.07 9.42
C LEU A 52 5.29 4.11 8.37
N SER A 53 5.86 4.12 7.16
CA SER A 53 5.34 4.95 6.05
C SER A 53 3.87 4.66 5.74
N ARG A 54 3.39 3.43 5.98
CA ARG A 54 1.99 3.01 5.81
C ARG A 54 1.04 3.71 6.78
N PHE A 55 1.53 4.12 7.94
CA PHE A 55 0.75 4.89 8.91
C PHE A 55 0.35 6.25 8.32
N PHE A 56 1.32 6.99 7.77
CA PHE A 56 1.07 8.29 7.16
C PHE A 56 0.28 8.17 5.86
N ASP A 57 0.52 7.11 5.11
CA ASP A 57 -0.26 6.76 3.92
C ASP A 57 -1.76 6.61 4.23
N ALA A 58 -2.10 5.89 5.31
CA ALA A 58 -3.48 5.73 5.75
C ALA A 58 -4.12 7.08 6.13
N GLN A 59 -3.41 7.90 6.90
CA GLN A 59 -3.90 9.22 7.30
C GLN A 59 -4.24 10.09 6.07
N GLN A 60 -3.34 10.19 5.10
CA GLN A 60 -3.53 11.04 3.91
C GLN A 60 -4.60 10.51 2.95
N THR A 61 -4.78 9.19 2.91
CA THR A 61 -5.82 8.54 2.12
C THR A 61 -7.21 8.89 2.63
N PHE A 62 -7.42 8.82 3.95
CA PHE A 62 -8.75 8.96 4.56
C PHE A 62 -9.04 10.33 5.16
N ILE A 63 -8.11 11.29 5.11
CA ILE A 63 -8.32 12.65 5.63
C ILE A 63 -9.55 13.35 5.03
N SER A 64 -9.92 13.04 3.78
CA SER A 64 -11.10 13.61 3.11
C SER A 64 -12.42 13.20 3.77
N VAL A 65 -12.46 12.07 4.50
CA VAL A 65 -13.65 11.65 5.26
C VAL A 65 -14.05 12.72 6.28
N TYR A 66 -13.09 13.46 6.83
CA TYR A 66 -13.33 14.53 7.80
C TYR A 66 -13.23 15.93 7.19
N ALA A 67 -12.35 16.14 6.22
CA ALA A 67 -12.20 17.45 5.58
C ALA A 67 -13.39 17.79 4.68
N ASP A 68 -13.95 16.80 4.00
CA ASP A 68 -15.04 16.95 3.03
C ASP A 68 -16.40 16.50 3.64
N SER A 69 -16.53 16.41 4.96
CA SER A 69 -17.79 15.98 5.59
C SER A 69 -18.87 17.05 5.51
N GLU A 70 -20.11 16.61 5.29
CA GLU A 70 -21.28 17.48 5.31
C GLU A 70 -21.59 17.86 6.77
N PRO A 71 -21.74 19.17 7.08
CA PRO A 71 -22.08 19.60 8.43
C PRO A 71 -23.50 19.17 8.79
N ALA A 72 -23.69 18.70 10.02
CA ALA A 72 -25.03 18.55 10.58
C ALA A 72 -25.60 19.95 10.88
N TRP A 73 -26.83 20.20 10.41
CA TRP A 73 -27.55 21.44 10.66
C TRP A 73 -28.75 21.20 11.57
N HIS A 74 -29.04 22.18 12.42
CA HIS A 74 -30.26 22.19 13.23
C HIS A 74 -31.01 23.50 13.04
N CYS A 75 -32.32 23.40 12.85
CA CYS A 75 -33.19 24.55 12.78
C CYS A 75 -33.36 25.15 14.19
N ILE A 76 -33.03 26.42 14.35
CA ILE A 76 -33.18 27.12 15.64
C ILE A 76 -34.62 27.62 15.80
N ASN A 77 -35.25 28.02 14.69
CA ASN A 77 -36.52 28.71 14.70
C ASN A 77 -37.55 27.99 13.82
N ASN A 78 -38.41 27.18 14.45
CA ASN A 78 -39.44 26.34 13.79
C ASN A 78 -40.47 27.13 12.94
N GLY A 79 -40.46 28.46 13.03
CA GLY A 79 -41.29 29.33 12.18
C GLY A 79 -40.68 29.66 10.80
N ILE A 80 -39.37 29.48 10.61
CA ILE A 80 -38.64 29.88 9.39
C ILE A 80 -38.08 28.65 8.64
N CYS A 81 -37.68 27.61 9.39
CA CYS A 81 -37.26 26.32 8.85
C CYS A 81 -38.10 25.19 9.46
N ASN A 82 -38.39 24.17 8.65
CA ASN A 82 -38.98 22.92 9.12
C ASN A 82 -37.88 21.85 9.09
N SER A 83 -37.85 20.90 10.02
CA SER A 83 -36.83 19.83 10.06
C SER A 83 -36.83 18.93 8.80
N SER A 84 -37.88 19.03 7.97
CA SER A 84 -38.04 18.36 6.68
C SER A 84 -37.79 19.27 5.46
N ALA A 85 -37.45 20.54 5.66
CA ALA A 85 -37.17 21.47 4.57
C ALA A 85 -35.82 21.14 3.92
N ASN A 86 -35.76 21.20 2.59
CA ASN A 86 -34.51 21.01 1.87
C ASN A 86 -33.61 22.23 2.12
N ILE A 87 -32.45 22.01 2.73
CA ILE A 87 -31.48 23.05 3.08
C ILE A 87 -31.17 23.92 1.85
N CYS A 88 -31.09 23.32 0.66
CA CYS A 88 -30.76 24.02 -0.58
C CYS A 88 -31.83 24.92 -1.17
N VAL A 89 -33.08 24.79 -0.69
CA VAL A 89 -34.17 25.68 -1.06
C VAL A 89 -34.31 26.82 -0.04
N THR A 90 -33.87 26.59 1.20
CA THR A 90 -33.99 27.52 2.33
C THR A 90 -32.71 28.32 2.61
N PHE A 91 -31.54 27.85 2.13
CA PHE A 91 -30.23 28.49 2.34
C PHE A 91 -30.15 29.94 1.82
N PRO A 92 -30.65 30.28 0.61
CA PRO A 92 -30.55 31.64 0.08
C PRO A 92 -31.34 32.68 0.89
N SER A 93 -32.35 32.26 1.65
CA SER A 93 -33.29 33.13 2.36
C SER A 93 -33.02 33.27 3.87
N LEU A 94 -32.06 32.53 4.42
CA LEU A 94 -31.83 32.39 5.88
C LEU A 94 -30.40 32.71 6.33
N HIS A 95 -29.55 33.26 5.44
CA HIS A 95 -28.16 33.61 5.77
C HIS A 95 -28.12 34.60 6.96
N GLY A 96 -27.86 34.07 8.16
CA GLY A 96 -27.65 34.83 9.39
C GLY A 96 -28.79 34.90 10.42
N THR A 97 -29.99 34.31 10.21
CA THR A 97 -31.14 34.56 11.12
C THR A 97 -31.92 33.34 11.64
N GLY A 98 -31.56 32.09 11.32
CA GLY A 98 -32.31 30.93 11.84
C GLY A 98 -31.69 29.54 11.75
N MET A 99 -30.45 29.41 11.27
CA MET A 99 -29.77 28.12 11.09
C MET A 99 -28.42 28.14 11.81
N ASP A 100 -28.25 27.28 12.80
CA ASP A 100 -26.93 27.01 13.38
C ASP A 100 -26.35 25.83 12.63
N THR A 101 -25.34 26.08 11.80
CA THR A 101 -24.39 25.03 11.45
C THR A 101 -23.57 24.77 12.72
N LEU A 102 -23.61 23.54 13.24
CA LEU A 102 -22.68 23.17 14.32
C LEU A 102 -21.26 23.58 13.88
N ASN A 103 -20.47 24.14 14.79
CA ASN A 103 -19.14 24.77 14.62
C ASN A 103 -18.04 23.99 13.84
N TYR A 104 -18.38 22.94 13.08
CA TYR A 104 -17.55 22.21 12.15
C TYR A 104 -17.25 23.07 10.91
N LYS A 105 -16.03 23.58 10.84
CA LYS A 105 -15.49 24.27 9.66
C LYS A 105 -14.90 23.26 8.69
N THR A 106 -15.75 22.57 7.93
CA THR A 106 -15.37 21.63 6.87
C THR A 106 -15.20 22.37 5.54
N ILE A 107 -14.63 21.71 4.53
CA ILE A 107 -14.48 22.31 3.20
C ILE A 107 -15.84 22.66 2.58
N ILE A 108 -16.85 21.85 2.88
CA ILE A 108 -18.21 22.06 2.37
C ILE A 108 -18.84 23.30 3.01
N SER A 109 -18.66 23.52 4.32
CA SER A 109 -19.19 24.72 4.99
C SER A 109 -18.35 25.97 4.76
N ASP A 110 -17.03 25.85 4.58
CA ASP A 110 -16.11 26.99 4.37
C ASP A 110 -16.27 27.63 2.97
N TRP A 111 -16.73 26.86 1.97
CA TRP A 111 -16.94 27.32 0.59
C TRP A 111 -18.42 27.29 0.16
N ASP A 112 -19.36 27.18 1.11
CA ASP A 112 -20.81 27.12 0.85
C ASP A 112 -21.22 26.09 -0.22
N LEU A 113 -20.55 24.93 -0.23
CA LEU A 113 -20.74 23.85 -1.22
C LEU A 113 -21.85 22.86 -0.82
N GLU A 114 -22.64 23.18 0.21
CA GLU A 114 -23.71 22.32 0.74
C GLU A 114 -24.72 21.92 -0.33
N CYS A 115 -24.96 22.81 -1.29
CA CYS A 115 -25.92 22.64 -2.39
C CYS A 115 -25.29 22.38 -3.76
N ALA A 116 -23.97 22.22 -3.79
CA ALA A 116 -23.28 21.81 -4.99
C ALA A 116 -23.67 20.36 -5.36
N SER A 117 -23.60 20.04 -6.66
CA SER A 117 -23.87 18.70 -7.14
C SER A 117 -22.91 17.68 -6.53
N SER A 118 -23.34 16.42 -6.42
CA SER A 118 -22.51 15.32 -5.92
C SER A 118 -21.20 15.16 -6.70
N LEU A 119 -21.19 15.53 -7.99
CA LEU A 119 -20.00 15.52 -8.84
C LEU A 119 -18.94 16.52 -8.37
N ILE A 120 -19.36 17.71 -7.92
CA ILE A 120 -18.45 18.73 -7.39
C ILE A 120 -17.88 18.29 -6.04
N LYS A 121 -18.74 17.77 -5.15
CA LYS A 121 -18.33 17.26 -3.83
C LYS A 121 -17.38 16.05 -3.94
N GLY A 122 -17.59 15.18 -4.93
CA GLY A 122 -16.75 14.01 -5.18
C GLY A 122 -15.46 14.27 -5.98
N LEU A 123 -15.27 15.48 -6.50
CA LEU A 123 -14.12 15.85 -7.33
C LEU A 123 -12.77 15.66 -6.60
N PRO A 124 -12.59 16.08 -5.34
CA PRO A 124 -11.31 15.95 -4.66
C PRO A 124 -10.92 14.48 -4.42
N ALA A 125 -11.86 13.65 -3.98
CA ALA A 125 -11.64 12.21 -3.82
C ALA A 125 -11.28 11.53 -5.15
N SER A 126 -12.00 11.86 -6.22
CA SER A 126 -11.74 11.33 -7.57
C SER A 126 -10.36 11.76 -8.08
N SER A 127 -9.98 13.02 -7.85
CA SER A 127 -8.68 13.57 -8.24
C SER A 127 -7.52 12.88 -7.52
N PHE A 128 -7.68 12.52 -6.24
CA PHE A 128 -6.70 11.79 -5.46
C PHE A 128 -6.44 10.38 -6.03
N PHE A 129 -7.49 9.62 -6.33
CA PHE A 129 -7.34 8.28 -6.93
C PHE A 129 -6.83 8.35 -8.37
N LEU A 130 -7.22 9.37 -9.14
CA LEU A 130 -6.63 9.63 -10.46
C LEU A 130 -5.12 9.92 -10.34
N GLY A 131 -4.72 10.70 -9.34
CA GLY A 131 -3.33 10.91 -8.98
C GLY A 131 -2.61 9.59 -8.69
N CYS A 132 -3.21 8.71 -7.90
CA CYS A 132 -2.65 7.38 -7.60
C CYS A 132 -2.44 6.54 -8.87
N LEU A 133 -3.38 6.57 -9.81
CA LEU A 133 -3.28 5.87 -11.09
C LEU A 133 -2.08 6.39 -11.92
N LEU A 134 -1.98 7.70 -12.09
CA LEU A 134 -0.87 8.33 -12.82
C LEU A 134 0.48 8.10 -12.12
N GLY A 135 0.50 8.20 -10.79
CA GLY A 135 1.66 7.93 -9.95
C GLY A 135 2.14 6.49 -10.10
N GLY A 136 1.23 5.51 -10.15
CA GLY A 136 1.57 4.11 -10.32
C GLY A 136 2.35 3.85 -11.61
N PHE A 137 1.92 4.43 -12.72
CA PHE A 137 2.62 4.31 -14.00
C PHE A 137 3.99 4.99 -13.98
N VAL A 138 4.08 6.23 -13.49
CA VAL A 138 5.33 7.00 -13.51
C VAL A 138 6.31 6.48 -12.46
N LEU A 139 5.91 6.47 -11.19
CA LEU A 139 6.77 6.05 -10.07
C LEU A 139 7.13 4.57 -10.14
N GLY A 140 6.27 3.72 -10.69
CA GLY A 140 6.60 2.31 -10.96
C GLY A 140 7.79 2.16 -11.92
N THR A 141 7.80 2.90 -13.03
CA THR A 141 8.94 2.86 -13.97
C THR A 141 10.21 3.50 -13.40
N LEU A 142 10.05 4.54 -12.58
CA LEU A 142 11.16 5.21 -11.90
C LEU A 142 11.78 4.35 -10.79
N ALA A 143 10.99 3.49 -10.15
CA ALA A 143 11.42 2.52 -9.12
C ALA A 143 12.53 1.60 -9.63
N ASP A 144 12.30 1.04 -10.81
CA ASP A 144 13.17 0.01 -11.36
C ASP A 144 14.39 0.59 -12.09
N THR A 145 14.35 1.87 -12.49
CA THR A 145 15.40 2.48 -13.31
C THR A 145 16.40 3.33 -12.52
N SER A 146 15.94 4.27 -11.68
CA SER A 146 16.78 5.40 -11.26
C SER A 146 16.74 5.75 -9.78
N LEU A 147 15.58 5.64 -9.12
CA LEU A 147 15.42 6.16 -7.75
C LEU A 147 15.81 5.16 -6.66
N GLY A 148 15.97 3.87 -6.99
CA GLY A 148 16.33 2.85 -6.00
C GLY A 148 15.22 2.52 -5.02
N ARG A 149 15.47 1.57 -4.11
CA ARG A 149 14.45 0.98 -3.24
C ARG A 149 14.23 1.78 -1.95
N LYS A 150 15.19 2.57 -1.49
CA LYS A 150 15.05 3.50 -0.34
C LYS A 150 14.55 4.88 -0.75
N ASN A 151 15.16 5.50 -1.78
CA ASN A 151 14.84 6.89 -2.08
C ASN A 151 13.45 7.05 -2.70
N LEU A 152 12.96 6.05 -3.45
CA LEU A 152 11.63 6.12 -4.02
C LEU A 152 10.51 6.26 -2.96
N PRO A 153 10.34 5.34 -1.98
CA PRO A 153 9.29 5.50 -0.96
C PRO A 153 9.49 6.77 -0.13
N THR A 154 10.73 7.17 0.13
CA THR A 154 11.03 8.39 0.90
C THR A 154 10.62 9.65 0.14
N LEU A 155 10.98 9.75 -1.14
CA LEU A 155 10.63 10.89 -2.00
C LEU A 155 9.12 10.91 -2.26
N SER A 156 8.51 9.75 -2.47
CA SER A 156 7.06 9.59 -2.68
C SER A 156 6.25 10.01 -1.45
N CYS A 157 6.71 9.63 -0.25
CA CYS A 157 6.11 10.08 1.01
C CYS A 157 6.32 11.59 1.23
N LEU A 158 7.49 12.11 0.87
CA LEU A 158 7.79 13.54 0.96
C LEU A 158 6.91 14.36 0.00
N THR A 159 6.76 13.94 -1.26
CA THR A 159 5.89 14.63 -2.22
C THR A 159 4.43 14.60 -1.79
N MET A 160 3.95 13.45 -1.30
CA MET A 160 2.61 13.33 -0.71
C MET A 160 2.42 14.32 0.45
N SER A 161 3.37 14.36 1.38
CA SER A 161 3.27 15.19 2.59
C SER A 161 3.36 16.68 2.29
N ILE A 162 4.24 17.09 1.37
CA ILE A 162 4.36 18.49 0.92
C ILE A 162 3.09 18.91 0.20
N ALA A 163 2.57 18.09 -0.73
CA ALA A 163 1.31 18.39 -1.43
C ALA A 163 0.13 18.52 -0.45
N SER A 164 0.06 17.62 0.54
CA SER A 164 -0.95 17.69 1.60
C SER A 164 -0.80 18.94 2.47
N LEU A 165 0.42 19.39 2.78
CA LEU A 165 0.63 20.64 3.49
C LEU A 165 0.25 21.87 2.64
N MET A 166 0.57 21.86 1.34
CA MET A 166 0.22 22.95 0.41
C MET A 166 -1.29 23.14 0.25
N THR A 167 -2.07 22.09 0.51
CA THR A 167 -3.53 22.11 0.59
C THR A 167 -4.05 23.21 1.54
N ILE A 168 -3.29 23.56 2.58
CA ILE A 168 -3.62 24.65 3.53
C ILE A 168 -3.69 26.02 2.85
N PHE A 169 -3.08 26.21 1.68
CA PHE A 169 -3.14 27.48 0.94
C PHE A 169 -4.24 27.50 -0.12
N SER A 170 -5.00 26.41 -0.26
CA SER A 170 -6.08 26.35 -1.25
C SER A 170 -7.21 27.32 -0.88
N THR A 171 -7.55 28.19 -1.82
CA THR A 171 -8.65 29.16 -1.68
C THR A 171 -9.90 28.73 -2.42
N ASN A 172 -9.78 27.73 -3.29
CA ASN A 172 -10.86 27.22 -4.14
C ASN A 172 -10.80 25.69 -4.24
N LEU A 173 -11.94 25.07 -4.49
CA LEU A 173 -12.09 23.62 -4.67
C LEU A 173 -11.21 23.05 -5.79
N TRP A 174 -10.99 23.81 -6.86
CA TRP A 174 -10.14 23.41 -7.98
C TRP A 174 -8.67 23.27 -7.58
N ILE A 175 -8.18 24.25 -6.80
CA ILE A 175 -6.80 24.24 -6.27
C ILE A 175 -6.64 23.11 -5.26
N TYR A 176 -7.64 22.91 -4.40
CA TYR A 176 -7.71 21.78 -3.48
C TYR A 176 -7.62 20.44 -4.21
N SER A 177 -8.43 20.24 -5.26
CA SER A 177 -8.42 19.03 -6.07
C SER A 177 -7.08 18.81 -6.78
N ALA A 178 -6.42 19.88 -7.24
CA ALA A 178 -5.09 19.78 -7.84
C ALA A 178 -4.03 19.30 -6.83
N PHE A 179 -4.05 19.83 -5.60
CA PHE A 179 -3.15 19.34 -4.54
C PHE A 179 -3.48 17.92 -4.11
N ARG A 180 -4.76 17.52 -4.04
CA ARG A 180 -5.17 16.13 -3.78
C ARG A 180 -4.68 15.19 -4.87
N LEU A 181 -4.74 15.59 -6.15
CA LEU A 181 -4.15 14.82 -7.25
C LEU A 181 -2.64 14.63 -7.05
N LEU A 182 -1.91 15.70 -6.67
CA LEU A 182 -0.48 15.61 -6.41
C LEU A 182 -0.15 14.72 -5.19
N SER A 183 -0.94 14.80 -4.11
CA SER A 183 -0.81 13.90 -2.96
C SER A 183 -1.05 12.45 -3.35
N GLY A 184 -2.07 12.19 -4.17
CA GLY A 184 -2.37 10.86 -4.71
C GLY A 184 -1.24 10.33 -5.60
N PHE A 185 -0.63 11.18 -6.42
CA PHE A 185 0.53 10.83 -7.22
C PHE A 185 1.70 10.36 -6.36
N GLY A 186 2.01 11.07 -5.27
CA GLY A 186 3.04 10.67 -4.32
C GLY A 186 2.73 9.36 -3.59
N ARG A 187 1.46 9.12 -3.21
CA ARG A 187 1.03 7.91 -2.51
C ARG A 187 1.32 6.61 -3.28
N ALA A 188 1.19 6.62 -4.61
CA ALA A 188 1.09 5.40 -5.42
C ALA A 188 2.20 4.37 -5.19
N ALA A 189 3.44 4.81 -4.96
CA ALA A 189 4.59 3.91 -4.82
C ALA A 189 4.93 3.54 -3.36
N ILE A 190 4.37 4.24 -2.37
CA ILE A 190 4.78 4.12 -0.96
C ILE A 190 4.56 2.70 -0.47
N GLY A 191 3.34 2.17 -0.64
CA GLY A 191 2.95 0.86 -0.11
C GLY A 191 3.80 -0.29 -0.64
N ALA A 192 3.81 -0.45 -1.97
CA ALA A 192 4.55 -1.51 -2.65
C ALA A 192 6.04 -1.47 -2.33
N THR A 193 6.68 -0.30 -2.47
CA THR A 193 8.13 -0.20 -2.34
C THR A 193 8.63 -0.28 -0.89
N ALA A 194 7.84 0.19 0.08
CA ALA A 194 8.14 -0.02 1.50
C ALA A 194 8.10 -1.51 1.86
N LEU A 195 7.11 -2.26 1.35
CA LEU A 195 7.02 -3.69 1.57
C LEU A 195 8.16 -4.46 0.89
N VAL A 196 8.57 -4.08 -0.33
CA VAL A 196 9.79 -4.63 -0.96
C VAL A 196 10.98 -4.47 -0.05
N LEU A 197 11.24 -3.22 0.35
CA LEU A 197 12.46 -2.89 1.06
C LEU A 197 12.52 -3.62 2.41
N ALA A 198 11.37 -3.75 3.09
CA ALA A 198 11.27 -4.54 4.31
C ALA A 198 11.49 -6.04 4.04
N THR A 199 10.88 -6.60 3.00
CA THR A 199 10.99 -8.05 2.69
C THR A 199 12.34 -8.48 2.11
N GLU A 200 13.09 -7.56 1.50
CA GLU A 200 14.46 -7.78 1.02
C GLU A 200 15.48 -7.77 2.16
N LYS A 201 15.20 -7.06 3.25
CA LYS A 201 16.07 -6.99 4.44
C LYS A 201 15.92 -8.18 5.39
N VAL A 202 14.88 -9.00 5.20
CA VAL A 202 14.53 -10.09 6.12
C VAL A 202 14.50 -11.45 5.40
N GLY A 203 14.80 -12.50 6.16
CA GLY A 203 14.75 -13.88 5.64
C GLY A 203 13.34 -14.29 5.20
N SER A 204 13.25 -15.30 4.31
CA SER A 204 11.98 -15.77 3.73
C SER A 204 10.90 -16.11 4.77
N LYS A 205 11.31 -16.69 5.91
CA LYS A 205 10.45 -17.05 7.04
C LYS A 205 9.70 -15.85 7.64
N TRP A 206 10.31 -14.66 7.62
CA TRP A 206 9.76 -13.44 8.24
C TRP A 206 9.00 -12.54 7.26
N ARG A 207 9.04 -12.82 5.96
CA ARG A 207 8.37 -11.99 4.93
C ARG A 207 6.85 -11.89 5.14
N GLY A 208 6.21 -12.96 5.59
CA GLY A 208 4.78 -12.94 5.92
C GLY A 208 4.46 -11.97 7.06
N GLN A 209 5.32 -11.92 8.08
CA GLN A 209 5.15 -11.04 9.22
C GLN A 209 5.38 -9.57 8.87
N MET A 210 6.32 -9.26 7.97
CA MET A 210 6.50 -7.89 7.46
C MET A 210 5.24 -7.37 6.77
N GLY A 211 4.52 -8.22 6.03
CA GLY A 211 3.19 -7.87 5.50
C GLY A 211 2.23 -7.51 6.63
N THR A 212 2.15 -8.33 7.68
CA THR A 212 1.26 -8.09 8.84
C THR A 212 1.61 -6.78 9.56
N ILE A 213 2.90 -6.50 9.78
CA ILE A 213 3.37 -5.24 10.38
C ILE A 213 2.96 -4.04 9.50
N ALA A 214 3.06 -4.18 8.17
CA ALA A 214 2.64 -3.13 7.23
C ALA A 214 1.13 -2.87 7.30
N GLY A 215 0.31 -3.93 7.39
CA GLY A 215 -1.14 -3.84 7.54
C GLY A 215 -1.55 -3.22 8.87
N VAL A 216 -0.96 -3.66 9.98
CA VAL A 216 -1.22 -3.09 11.31
C VAL A 216 -0.80 -1.63 11.37
N SER A 217 0.34 -1.25 10.79
CA SER A 217 0.79 0.14 10.72
C SER A 217 -0.21 1.02 9.96
N PHE A 218 -0.78 0.50 8.87
CA PHE A 218 -1.85 1.17 8.12
C PHE A 218 -3.13 1.34 8.96
N ALA A 219 -3.59 0.28 9.63
CA ALA A 219 -4.78 0.33 10.49
C ALA A 219 -4.62 1.31 11.67
N VAL A 220 -3.44 1.34 12.30
CA VAL A 220 -3.13 2.29 13.37
C VAL A 220 -3.12 3.74 12.84
N GLY A 221 -2.66 3.95 11.59
CA GLY A 221 -2.77 5.22 10.90
C GLY A 221 -4.22 5.66 10.71
N LEU A 222 -5.08 4.75 10.24
CA LEU A 222 -6.51 4.99 10.11
C LEU A 222 -7.17 5.27 11.47
N LEU A 223 -6.80 4.54 12.53
CA LEU A 223 -7.33 4.70 13.89
C LEU A 223 -6.94 6.05 14.53
N SER A 224 -5.73 6.55 14.21
CA SER A 224 -5.25 7.83 14.73
C SER A 224 -6.03 9.04 14.18
N LEU A 225 -6.56 8.92 12.96
CA LEU A 225 -7.22 10.01 12.23
C LEU A 225 -8.51 10.52 12.92
N PRO A 226 -9.45 9.67 13.38
CA PRO A 226 -10.59 10.11 14.19
C PRO A 226 -10.17 10.87 15.45
N GLY A 227 -9.10 10.45 16.12
CA GLY A 227 -8.59 11.14 17.31
C GLY A 227 -8.09 12.55 17.00
N ILE A 228 -7.27 12.69 15.95
CA ILE A 228 -6.77 13.99 15.47
C ILE A 228 -7.93 14.88 15.03
N ALA A 229 -8.90 14.33 14.30
CA ALA A 229 -10.04 15.07 13.79
C ALA A 229 -11.01 15.48 14.92
N TYR A 230 -11.17 14.68 15.98
CA TYR A 230 -12.01 15.02 17.13
C TYR A 230 -11.41 16.15 17.96
N ILE A 231 -10.09 16.13 18.21
CA ILE A 231 -9.39 17.22 18.91
C ILE A 231 -9.51 18.53 18.13
N ASN A 232 -9.43 18.46 16.80
CA ASN A 232 -9.51 19.61 15.91
C ASN A 232 -10.93 19.94 15.42
N ARG A 233 -11.99 19.37 16.02
CA ARG A 233 -13.38 19.52 15.54
C ARG A 233 -13.89 20.97 15.46
N ASN A 234 -13.39 21.84 16.35
CA ASN A 234 -13.76 23.26 16.42
C ASN A 234 -12.80 24.16 15.62
N SER A 235 -11.74 23.58 15.05
CA SER A 235 -10.73 24.31 14.27
C SER A 235 -11.03 24.18 12.77
N SER A 236 -10.38 25.02 11.95
CA SER A 236 -10.49 24.89 10.48
C SER A 236 -9.97 23.52 10.03
N TRP A 237 -10.62 22.93 9.01
CA TRP A 237 -10.19 21.71 8.30
C TRP A 237 -8.70 21.72 7.90
N ARG A 238 -8.12 22.91 7.65
CA ARG A 238 -6.70 23.11 7.34
C ARG A 238 -5.78 22.58 8.45
N THR A 239 -6.23 22.62 9.70
CA THR A 239 -5.45 22.18 10.87
C THR A 239 -5.16 20.67 10.81
N ILE A 240 -6.12 19.86 10.36
CA ILE A 240 -5.94 18.40 10.25
C ILE A 240 -4.82 18.07 9.24
N TYR A 241 -4.69 18.85 8.17
CA TYR A 241 -3.59 18.73 7.20
C TYR A 241 -2.23 19.08 7.82
N VAL A 242 -2.14 20.11 8.68
CA VAL A 242 -0.91 20.44 9.43
C VAL A 242 -0.49 19.27 10.33
N TRP A 243 -1.43 18.78 11.14
CA TRP A 243 -1.16 17.76 12.16
C TRP A 243 -0.78 16.40 11.57
N THR A 244 -1.27 16.07 10.38
CA THR A 244 -0.92 14.81 9.69
C THR A 244 0.33 14.95 8.82
N SER A 245 0.52 16.10 8.16
CA SER A 245 1.64 16.28 7.21
C SER A 245 2.96 16.61 7.91
N THR A 246 2.94 17.35 9.02
CA THR A 246 4.16 17.76 9.73
C THR A 246 4.95 16.56 10.29
N PRO A 247 4.31 15.60 11.00
CA PRO A 247 5.02 14.40 11.48
C PRO A 247 5.49 13.51 10.32
N SER A 248 4.75 13.47 9.21
CA SER A 248 5.12 12.70 8.02
C SER A 248 6.39 13.24 7.36
N ILE A 249 6.55 14.56 7.26
CA ILE A 249 7.78 15.20 6.74
C ILE A 249 8.97 14.89 7.66
N LEU A 250 8.79 15.02 8.98
CA LEU A 250 9.85 14.69 9.94
C LEU A 250 10.25 13.22 9.84
N TYR A 251 9.29 12.32 9.72
CA TYR A 251 9.52 10.91 9.48
C TYR A 251 10.33 10.65 8.20
N CYS A 252 10.03 11.35 7.09
CA CYS A 252 10.80 11.21 5.85
C CYS A 252 12.27 11.59 6.04
N VAL A 253 12.56 12.66 6.79
CA VAL A 253 13.93 13.07 7.12
C VAL A 253 14.62 12.00 7.98
N LEU A 254 13.95 11.48 9.00
CA LEU A 254 14.49 10.42 9.87
C LEU A 254 14.80 9.14 9.10
N VAL A 255 13.91 8.70 8.21
CA VAL A 255 14.11 7.52 7.36
C VAL A 255 15.27 7.73 6.40
N HIS A 256 15.38 8.91 5.79
CA HIS A 256 16.47 9.21 4.87
C HIS A 256 17.84 9.10 5.56
N LEU A 257 17.95 9.53 6.82
CA LEU A 257 19.19 9.47 7.59
C LEU A 257 19.47 8.07 8.15
N SER A 258 18.44 7.36 8.60
CA SER A 258 18.61 6.14 9.41
C SER A 258 18.62 4.84 8.59
N VAL A 259 17.92 4.80 7.46
CA VAL A 259 17.69 3.55 6.72
C VAL A 259 18.81 3.28 5.72
N LEU A 260 19.35 2.06 5.69
CA LEU A 260 20.30 1.63 4.67
C LEU A 260 19.59 1.19 3.38
N GLU A 261 20.22 1.44 2.23
CA GLU A 261 19.75 0.98 0.92
C GLU A 261 19.81 -0.55 0.83
N SER A 262 18.96 -1.15 -0.03
CA SER A 262 18.99 -2.59 -0.28
C SER A 262 20.32 -3.02 -0.92
N PRO A 263 21.08 -3.96 -0.29
CA PRO A 263 22.30 -4.50 -0.89
C PRO A 263 22.04 -5.16 -2.24
N ARG A 264 20.90 -5.84 -2.38
CA ARG A 264 20.47 -6.51 -3.62
C ARG A 264 20.36 -5.51 -4.77
N TRP A 265 19.71 -4.37 -4.53
CA TRP A 265 19.55 -3.34 -5.55
C TRP A 265 20.90 -2.74 -5.96
N LEU A 266 21.78 -2.45 -5.01
CA LEU A 266 23.12 -1.93 -5.31
C LEU A 266 23.95 -2.89 -6.16
N PHE A 267 23.83 -4.20 -5.92
CA PHE A 267 24.49 -5.21 -6.74
C PHE A 267 23.95 -5.24 -8.18
N LEU A 268 22.62 -5.18 -8.34
CA LEU A 268 21.99 -5.15 -9.66
C LEU A 268 22.34 -3.87 -10.44
N GLN A 269 22.57 -2.76 -9.74
CA GLN A 269 22.97 -1.48 -10.34
C GLN A 269 24.49 -1.38 -10.63
N GLY A 270 25.28 -2.41 -10.28
CA GLY A 270 26.74 -2.42 -10.49
C GLY A 270 27.54 -1.63 -9.45
N ARG A 271 26.90 -1.10 -8.39
CA ARG A 271 27.56 -0.33 -7.31
C ARG A 271 28.14 -1.27 -6.24
N LYS A 272 29.15 -2.06 -6.62
CA LYS A 272 29.74 -3.12 -5.77
C LYS A 272 30.33 -2.58 -4.46
N GLU A 273 31.05 -1.47 -4.49
CA GLU A 273 31.69 -0.88 -3.30
C GLU A 273 30.68 -0.42 -2.25
N ALA A 274 29.62 0.26 -2.68
CA ALA A 274 28.53 0.68 -1.78
C ALA A 274 27.80 -0.52 -1.17
N ALA A 275 27.57 -1.58 -1.95
CA ALA A 275 26.98 -2.81 -1.45
C ALA A 275 27.87 -3.50 -0.39
N MET A 276 29.19 -3.54 -0.62
CA MET A 276 30.16 -4.09 0.33
C MET A 276 30.24 -3.26 1.62
N ALA A 277 30.17 -1.93 1.53
CA ALA A 277 30.13 -1.06 2.71
C ALA A 277 28.90 -1.31 3.59
N ILE A 278 27.73 -1.52 2.98
CA ILE A 278 26.49 -1.85 3.71
C ILE A 278 26.59 -3.24 4.33
N LEU A 279 27.08 -4.25 3.60
CA LEU A 279 27.30 -5.60 4.16
C LEU A 279 28.27 -5.58 5.34
N LYS A 280 29.37 -4.84 5.24
CA LYS A 280 30.32 -4.67 6.35
C LYS A 280 29.67 -4.07 7.59
N ARG A 281 28.68 -3.19 7.41
CA ARG A 281 27.90 -2.56 8.49
C ARG A 281 26.85 -3.51 9.09
N LEU A 282 26.37 -4.48 8.31
CA LEU A 282 25.44 -5.53 8.76
C LEU A 282 26.13 -6.68 9.50
N GLY A 283 27.42 -6.92 9.24
CA GLY A 283 28.28 -7.78 10.06
C GLY A 283 29.37 -8.52 9.27
N PRO A 284 30.49 -8.91 9.89
CA PRO A 284 31.64 -9.54 9.22
C PRO A 284 31.33 -10.92 8.60
N THR A 285 30.40 -11.69 9.18
CA THR A 285 29.94 -12.98 8.66
C THR A 285 29.26 -12.85 7.30
N SER A 286 28.56 -11.73 7.08
CA SER A 286 27.86 -11.41 5.83
C SER A 286 28.81 -11.08 4.68
N LEU A 287 30.00 -10.54 5.00
CA LEU A 287 31.02 -10.15 4.03
C LEU A 287 31.77 -11.37 3.47
N ASN A 288 32.17 -12.30 4.35
CA ASN A 288 32.94 -13.48 3.96
C ASN A 288 32.16 -14.46 3.07
N LEU A 289 30.83 -14.53 3.22
CA LEU A 289 29.98 -15.36 2.35
C LEU A 289 29.71 -14.74 0.97
N CYS A 290 29.70 -13.41 0.86
CA CYS A 290 29.34 -12.71 -0.37
C CYS A 290 30.54 -12.40 -1.28
N LEU A 291 31.75 -12.26 -0.71
CA LEU A 291 33.00 -11.99 -1.42
C LEU A 291 33.29 -12.95 -2.60
N PRO A 292 33.10 -14.28 -2.48
CA PRO A 292 33.33 -15.21 -3.59
C PRO A 292 32.35 -14.99 -4.76
N TYR A 293 31.11 -14.61 -4.48
CA TYR A 293 30.06 -14.42 -5.49
C TYR A 293 30.18 -13.09 -6.25
N ILE A 294 30.66 -12.04 -5.58
CA ILE A 294 30.86 -10.69 -6.17
C ILE A 294 31.96 -10.70 -7.24
N SER A 295 32.97 -11.57 -7.08
CA SER A 295 34.05 -11.78 -8.04
C SER A 295 33.62 -12.58 -9.27
N LEU A 296 32.60 -13.44 -9.15
CA LEU A 296 32.18 -14.36 -10.20
C LEU A 296 31.13 -13.78 -11.17
N LYS A 297 30.37 -12.76 -10.76
CA LYS A 297 29.29 -12.20 -11.59
C LYS A 297 29.78 -11.03 -12.46
N LYS A 298 29.95 -11.31 -13.76
CA LYS A 298 29.97 -10.30 -14.84
C LYS A 298 28.63 -9.54 -14.81
N GLU A 299 28.70 -8.22 -15.02
CA GLU A 299 27.58 -7.29 -14.93
C GLU A 299 26.26 -7.88 -15.44
N ALA A 300 25.23 -7.91 -14.59
CA ALA A 300 23.90 -8.30 -15.03
C ALA A 300 23.46 -7.29 -16.12
N PRO A 301 23.00 -7.74 -17.30
CA PRO A 301 22.56 -6.82 -18.34
C PRO A 301 21.44 -5.95 -17.78
N LYS A 302 21.59 -4.62 -17.87
CA LYS A 302 20.55 -3.65 -17.52
C LYS A 302 19.26 -4.08 -18.20
N THR A 303 18.28 -4.57 -17.44
CA THR A 303 16.99 -5.01 -17.97
C THR A 303 16.29 -3.80 -18.55
N LYS A 304 16.35 -3.65 -19.88
CA LYS A 304 15.64 -2.58 -20.60
C LYS A 304 14.13 -2.72 -20.31
N LEU A 305 13.47 -1.64 -19.92
CA LEU A 305 12.01 -1.56 -19.66
C LEU A 305 11.14 -2.11 -20.81
N TYR A 306 11.68 -2.18 -22.03
CA TYR A 306 11.03 -2.81 -23.18
C TYR A 306 10.89 -4.35 -23.08
N SER A 307 11.58 -5.00 -22.13
CA SER A 307 11.60 -6.47 -22.00
C SER A 307 10.35 -7.04 -21.30
N PRO A 308 9.90 -6.54 -20.13
CA PRO A 308 8.77 -7.13 -19.41
C PRO A 308 7.42 -7.00 -20.15
N ILE A 309 7.15 -5.84 -20.75
CA ILE A 309 5.91 -5.59 -21.52
C ILE A 309 5.87 -6.48 -22.77
N LYS A 310 7.01 -6.65 -23.45
CA LYS A 310 7.13 -7.55 -24.60
C LYS A 310 6.92 -9.01 -24.19
N ILE A 311 7.45 -9.42 -23.04
CA ILE A 311 7.27 -10.78 -22.49
C ILE A 311 5.79 -11.04 -22.13
N LEU A 312 5.10 -10.05 -21.54
CA LEU A 312 3.68 -10.12 -21.21
C LEU A 312 2.79 -10.27 -22.45
N LEU A 313 3.11 -9.57 -23.54
CA LEU A 313 2.37 -9.63 -24.80
C LEU A 313 2.63 -10.92 -25.58
N VAL A 314 3.84 -11.48 -25.48
CA VAL A 314 4.21 -12.74 -26.15
C VAL A 314 3.56 -13.95 -25.46
N ARG A 315 3.44 -13.93 -24.12
CA ARG A 315 2.89 -15.06 -23.36
C ARG A 315 1.44 -14.81 -22.93
N LYS A 316 0.49 -15.26 -23.76
CA LYS A 316 -0.97 -15.16 -23.49
C LYS A 316 -1.38 -15.64 -22.08
N TRP A 317 -0.75 -16.68 -21.55
CA TRP A 317 -0.99 -17.20 -20.19
C TRP A 317 -0.65 -16.18 -19.08
N ALA A 318 0.39 -15.37 -19.26
CA ALA A 318 0.79 -14.33 -18.31
C ALA A 318 -0.21 -13.16 -18.33
N LEU A 319 -0.67 -12.78 -19.53
CA LEU A 319 -1.70 -11.75 -19.72
C LEU A 319 -3.04 -12.16 -19.08
N GLN A 320 -3.48 -13.41 -19.29
CA GLN A 320 -4.71 -13.92 -18.68
C GLN A 320 -4.64 -13.91 -17.14
N ARG A 321 -3.52 -14.33 -16.56
CA ARG A 321 -3.31 -14.26 -15.11
C ARG A 321 -3.31 -12.82 -14.62
N LEU A 322 -2.62 -11.90 -15.30
CA LEU A 322 -2.60 -10.49 -14.95
C LEU A 322 -4.03 -9.90 -14.94
N LEU A 323 -4.82 -10.20 -15.96
CA LEU A 323 -6.19 -9.72 -16.07
C LEU A 323 -7.09 -10.22 -14.92
N ILE A 324 -6.98 -11.50 -14.56
CA ILE A 324 -7.71 -12.07 -13.40
C ILE A 324 -7.30 -11.36 -12.10
N VAL A 325 -6.00 -11.11 -11.92
CA VAL A 325 -5.50 -10.42 -10.72
C VAL A 325 -5.97 -8.96 -10.67
N MET A 326 -5.96 -8.25 -11.80
CA MET A 326 -6.48 -6.89 -11.88
C MET A 326 -7.97 -6.82 -11.59
N LEU A 327 -8.78 -7.74 -12.13
CA LEU A 327 -10.21 -7.78 -11.86
C LEU A 327 -10.51 -8.08 -10.38
N THR A 328 -9.77 -9.02 -9.79
CA THR A 328 -9.90 -9.37 -8.36
C THR A 328 -9.49 -8.20 -7.48
N GLY A 329 -8.35 -7.56 -7.78
CA GLY A 329 -7.85 -6.40 -7.05
C GLY A 329 -8.77 -5.19 -7.15
N PHE A 330 -9.39 -4.97 -8.32
CA PHE A 330 -10.37 -3.92 -8.52
C PHE A 330 -11.62 -4.12 -7.64
N GLY A 331 -12.15 -5.34 -7.58
CA GLY A 331 -13.27 -5.67 -6.70
C GLY A 331 -12.95 -5.47 -5.21
N ILE A 332 -11.79 -5.96 -4.76
CA ILE A 332 -11.30 -5.75 -3.39
C ILE A 332 -11.14 -4.25 -3.10
N GLY A 333 -10.58 -3.49 -4.03
CA GLY A 333 -10.39 -2.05 -3.90
C GLY A 333 -11.71 -1.30 -3.74
N ILE A 334 -12.72 -1.60 -4.56
CA ILE A 334 -14.04 -0.97 -4.45
C ILE A 334 -14.65 -1.22 -3.06
N VAL A 335 -14.69 -2.48 -2.60
CA VAL A 335 -15.29 -2.83 -1.31
C VAL A 335 -14.50 -2.20 -0.16
N TYR A 336 -13.17 -2.25 -0.23
CA TYR A 336 -12.32 -1.72 0.83
C TYR A 336 -12.40 -0.20 0.96
N TYR A 337 -12.27 0.55 -0.13
CA TYR A 337 -12.27 2.01 -0.07
C TYR A 337 -13.70 2.57 0.11
N SER A 338 -14.73 1.87 -0.38
CA SER A 338 -16.11 2.33 -0.20
C SER A 338 -16.54 2.33 1.25
N MET A 339 -16.08 1.36 2.07
CA MET A 339 -16.48 1.26 3.48
C MET A 339 -16.09 2.52 4.29
N PRO A 340 -14.81 2.90 4.44
CA PRO A 340 -14.44 4.11 5.19
C PRO A 340 -15.01 5.41 4.59
N LEU A 341 -15.16 5.47 3.26
CA LEU A 341 -15.69 6.66 2.58
C LEU A 341 -17.21 6.80 2.73
N ALA A 342 -17.95 5.70 2.80
CA ALA A 342 -19.41 5.68 2.94
C ALA A 342 -19.88 5.57 4.41
N VAL A 343 -18.97 5.31 5.36
CA VAL A 343 -19.26 5.15 6.79
C VAL A 343 -19.96 6.39 7.39
N GLY A 344 -19.76 7.59 6.82
CA GLY A 344 -20.49 8.79 7.23
C GLY A 344 -22.01 8.72 7.04
N ASN A 345 -22.50 7.84 6.16
CA ASN A 345 -23.93 7.70 5.85
C ASN A 345 -24.69 6.82 6.86
N LEU A 346 -24.00 6.19 7.82
CA LEU A 346 -24.58 5.22 8.76
C LEU A 346 -25.43 5.86 9.88
N GLY A 347 -25.60 7.19 9.91
CA GLY A 347 -26.38 7.92 10.93
C GLY A 347 -25.75 7.92 12.33
N PHE A 348 -24.68 7.15 12.55
CA PHE A 348 -23.83 7.19 13.72
C PHE A 348 -22.78 8.31 13.63
N ASN A 349 -22.19 8.68 14.77
CA ASN A 349 -21.11 9.65 14.82
C ASN A 349 -19.91 9.20 13.96
N ILE A 350 -19.53 10.02 12.96
CA ILE A 350 -18.46 9.72 11.99
C ILE A 350 -17.11 9.35 12.65
N TYR A 351 -16.79 9.95 13.79
CA TYR A 351 -15.54 9.66 14.51
C TYR A 351 -15.54 8.23 15.08
N LEU A 352 -16.63 7.81 15.70
CA LEU A 352 -16.76 6.47 16.28
C LEU A 352 -16.83 5.39 15.21
N SER A 353 -17.58 5.63 14.13
CA SER A 353 -17.75 4.64 13.08
C SER A 353 -16.43 4.33 12.35
N VAL A 354 -15.63 5.35 12.04
CA VAL A 354 -14.29 5.14 11.45
C VAL A 354 -13.34 4.52 12.47
N ALA A 355 -13.42 4.87 13.75
CA ALA A 355 -12.61 4.26 14.80
C ALA A 355 -12.92 2.76 14.96
N PHE A 356 -14.19 2.35 14.95
CA PHE A 356 -14.56 0.92 14.98
C PHE A 356 -14.11 0.17 13.74
N ASN A 357 -14.21 0.78 12.56
CA ASN A 357 -13.67 0.20 11.34
C ASN A 357 -12.16 -0.04 11.43
N ALA A 358 -11.40 0.97 11.86
CA ALA A 358 -9.95 0.86 12.04
C ALA A 358 -9.57 -0.18 13.12
N LEU A 359 -10.35 -0.24 14.19
CA LEU A 359 -10.15 -1.20 15.28
C LEU A 359 -10.44 -2.63 14.82
N ALA A 360 -11.41 -2.84 13.93
CA ALA A 360 -11.70 -4.14 13.33
C ALA A 360 -10.59 -4.61 12.37
N GLU A 361 -9.86 -3.70 11.72
CA GLU A 361 -8.73 -4.04 10.85
C GLU A 361 -7.55 -4.70 11.59
N ILE A 362 -7.22 -4.21 12.79
CA ILE A 362 -6.05 -4.69 13.56
C ILE A 362 -6.10 -6.21 13.86
N PRO A 363 -7.15 -6.77 14.48
CA PRO A 363 -7.24 -8.20 14.73
C PRO A 363 -7.37 -9.00 13.44
N SER A 364 -7.98 -8.41 12.40
CA SER A 364 -8.16 -9.05 11.09
C SER A 364 -6.81 -9.37 10.43
N TYR A 365 -5.84 -8.45 10.45
CA TYR A 365 -4.49 -8.73 9.92
C TYR A 365 -3.77 -9.84 10.69
N ILE A 366 -3.95 -9.91 12.02
CA ILE A 366 -3.33 -10.95 12.87
C ILE A 366 -3.95 -12.32 12.56
N ILE A 367 -5.29 -12.39 12.51
CA ILE A 367 -6.04 -13.61 12.17
C ILE A 367 -5.67 -14.09 10.76
N PHE A 368 -5.62 -13.17 9.79
CA PHE A 368 -5.24 -13.49 8.41
C PHE A 368 -3.82 -14.07 8.35
N SER A 369 -2.86 -13.47 9.07
CA SER A 369 -1.48 -13.96 9.14
C SER A 369 -1.42 -15.41 9.65
N PHE A 370 -2.26 -15.77 10.62
CA PHE A 370 -2.35 -17.14 11.13
C PHE A 370 -3.00 -18.09 10.13
N ILE A 371 -4.09 -17.68 9.48
CA ILE A 371 -4.83 -18.51 8.52
C ILE A 371 -3.97 -18.82 7.28
N VAL A 372 -3.23 -17.84 6.76
CA VAL A 372 -2.33 -18.07 5.61
C VAL A 372 -1.16 -18.99 5.95
N SER A 373 -0.77 -19.11 7.22
CA SER A 373 0.25 -20.08 7.64
C SER A 373 -0.26 -21.53 7.61
N LYS A 374 -1.57 -21.74 7.76
CA LYS A 374 -2.20 -23.07 7.84
C LYS A 374 -2.89 -23.50 6.55
N TRP A 375 -3.45 -22.56 5.80
CA TRP A 375 -4.26 -22.83 4.61
C TRP A 375 -3.55 -22.38 3.33
N SER A 376 -3.93 -22.94 2.18
CA SER A 376 -3.37 -22.52 0.90
C SER A 376 -3.74 -21.05 0.61
N ARG A 377 -2.78 -20.26 0.14
CA ARG A 377 -2.99 -18.82 -0.16
C ARG A 377 -4.17 -18.57 -1.09
N LYS A 378 -4.34 -19.43 -2.11
CA LYS A 378 -5.44 -19.32 -3.07
C LYS A 378 -6.79 -19.65 -2.44
N GLY A 379 -6.85 -20.71 -1.62
CA GLY A 379 -8.08 -21.10 -0.93
C GLY A 379 -8.54 -20.03 0.06
N SER A 380 -7.61 -19.46 0.83
CA SER A 380 -7.90 -18.37 1.76
C SER A 380 -8.41 -17.12 1.04
N LEU A 381 -7.78 -16.70 -0.06
CA LEU A 381 -8.24 -15.55 -0.84
C LEU A 381 -9.66 -15.77 -1.38
N LEU A 382 -9.94 -16.94 -1.96
CA LEU A 382 -11.26 -17.25 -2.50
C LEU A 382 -12.31 -17.27 -1.39
N ALA A 383 -12.02 -17.90 -0.26
CA ALA A 383 -12.96 -17.99 0.86
C ALA A 383 -13.30 -16.61 1.45
N PHE A 384 -12.31 -15.74 1.65
CA PHE A 384 -12.57 -14.40 2.19
C PHE A 384 -13.29 -13.49 1.20
N THR A 385 -12.92 -13.53 -0.09
CA THR A 385 -13.58 -12.71 -1.11
C THR A 385 -15.04 -13.13 -1.34
N THR A 386 -15.36 -14.43 -1.33
CA THR A 386 -16.74 -14.90 -1.43
C THR A 386 -17.55 -14.56 -0.19
N LEU A 387 -16.98 -14.79 1.01
CA LEU A 387 -17.63 -14.46 2.27
C LEU A 387 -17.93 -12.96 2.37
N GLY A 388 -16.95 -12.13 2.02
CA GLY A 388 -17.10 -10.68 1.95
C GLY A 388 -18.16 -10.21 0.96
N GLY A 389 -18.24 -10.84 -0.22
CA GLY A 389 -19.28 -10.53 -1.20
C GLY A 389 -20.69 -10.90 -0.72
N ILE A 390 -20.86 -12.07 -0.08
CA ILE A 390 -22.14 -12.50 0.51
C ILE A 390 -22.59 -11.50 1.58
N CYS A 391 -21.65 -11.11 2.43
CA CYS A 391 -21.81 -10.11 3.46
C CYS A 391 -22.30 -8.76 2.90
N SER A 392 -21.60 -8.22 1.91
CA SER A 392 -22.01 -6.95 1.29
C SER A 392 -23.42 -7.00 0.67
N ILE A 393 -23.84 -8.15 0.13
CA ILE A 393 -25.20 -8.36 -0.38
C ILE A 393 -26.22 -8.44 0.77
N MET A 394 -25.88 -9.14 1.86
CA MET A 394 -26.73 -9.24 3.05
C MET A 394 -27.03 -7.88 3.69
N CYS A 395 -26.05 -6.96 3.69
CA CYS A 395 -26.23 -5.60 4.17
C CYS A 395 -27.26 -4.79 3.36
N ILE A 396 -27.42 -5.08 2.06
CA ILE A 396 -28.45 -4.46 1.22
C ILE A 396 -29.84 -5.03 1.55
N ILE A 397 -29.92 -6.33 1.87
CA ILE A 397 -31.18 -7.04 2.09
C ILE A 397 -31.75 -6.80 3.49
N ASN A 398 -30.90 -6.68 4.52
CA ASN A 398 -31.33 -6.53 5.91
C ASN A 398 -30.85 -5.19 6.50
N TRP A 399 -31.72 -4.17 6.46
CA TRP A 399 -31.45 -2.81 6.99
C TRP A 399 -31.34 -2.76 8.53
N LYS A 400 -31.61 -3.85 9.24
CA LYS A 400 -31.59 -3.87 10.71
C LYS A 400 -30.43 -4.66 11.30
N GLU A 401 -29.82 -3.98 12.26
CA GLU A 401 -28.93 -4.40 13.34
C GLU A 401 -27.43 -4.17 13.13
N VAL A 402 -26.88 -3.39 14.07
CA VAL A 402 -25.47 -3.04 14.31
C VAL A 402 -24.55 -4.27 14.27
N VAL A 403 -25.08 -5.47 14.57
CA VAL A 403 -24.35 -6.75 14.51
C VAL A 403 -23.96 -7.12 13.08
N LEU A 404 -24.83 -6.87 12.09
CA LEU A 404 -24.54 -7.16 10.69
C LEU A 404 -23.45 -6.22 10.17
N ILE A 405 -23.52 -4.93 10.53
CA ILE A 405 -22.50 -3.93 10.19
C ILE A 405 -21.16 -4.27 10.87
N GLY A 406 -21.18 -4.70 12.14
CA GLY A 406 -19.98 -5.16 12.84
C GLY A 406 -19.33 -6.38 12.17
N LEU A 407 -20.14 -7.34 11.73
CA LEU A 407 -19.66 -8.51 10.98
C LEU A 407 -19.12 -8.12 9.59
N GLU A 408 -19.77 -7.21 8.86
CA GLU A 408 -19.23 -6.65 7.61
C GLU A 408 -17.86 -6.01 7.83
N LEU A 409 -17.73 -5.15 8.85
CA LEU A 409 -16.48 -4.44 9.11
C LEU A 409 -15.34 -5.42 9.39
N ILE A 410 -15.60 -6.47 10.17
CA ILE A 410 -14.62 -7.53 10.46
C ILE A 410 -14.31 -8.35 9.21
N LEU A 411 -15.33 -8.72 8.43
CA LEU A 411 -15.15 -9.58 7.26
C LEU A 411 -14.49 -8.85 6.10
N VAL A 412 -14.86 -7.60 5.84
CA VAL A 412 -14.18 -6.73 4.85
C VAL A 412 -12.75 -6.45 5.26
N SER A 413 -12.48 -6.26 6.56
CA SER A 413 -11.13 -6.17 7.08
C SER A 413 -10.31 -7.45 6.84
N LEU A 414 -10.95 -8.63 6.84
CA LEU A 414 -10.32 -9.92 6.54
C LEU A 414 -10.12 -10.16 5.03
N ILE A 415 -10.89 -9.49 4.15
CA ILE A 415 -10.74 -9.58 2.67
C ILE A 415 -9.39 -9.00 2.22
N LYS A 416 -8.79 -8.09 2.99
CA LYS A 416 -7.52 -7.45 2.64
C LYS A 416 -6.33 -8.24 3.20
N PRO A 417 -5.65 -9.09 2.41
CA PRO A 417 -4.36 -9.62 2.81
C PRO A 417 -3.41 -8.46 3.19
N PRO A 418 -2.59 -8.60 4.25
CA PRO A 418 -1.46 -7.72 4.48
C PRO A 418 -0.49 -7.67 3.28
N THR A 419 -0.56 -8.67 2.39
CA THR A 419 0.21 -8.78 1.16
C THR A 419 -0.58 -8.43 -0.11
N ALA A 420 -1.76 -7.82 0.01
CA ALA A 420 -2.63 -7.49 -1.13
C ALA A 420 -2.07 -6.33 -1.96
N ASP A 421 -1.39 -5.39 -1.31
CA ASP A 421 -0.78 -4.22 -1.95
C ASP A 421 0.64 -4.54 -2.42
N ASP A 422 0.76 -5.44 -3.40
CA ASP A 422 1.99 -5.69 -4.16
C ASP A 422 3.12 -6.37 -3.38
N HIS A 423 3.19 -7.70 -3.40
CA HIS A 423 4.46 -8.45 -3.61
C HIS A 423 4.26 -9.97 -3.67
N SER A 424 3.13 -10.48 -3.18
CA SER A 424 2.74 -11.89 -3.38
C SER A 424 2.33 -12.20 -4.83
N TRP A 425 1.98 -11.20 -5.64
CA TRP A 425 1.54 -11.39 -7.02
C TRP A 425 2.68 -11.31 -8.05
N CYS A 426 3.71 -10.48 -7.82
CA CYS A 426 4.92 -10.47 -8.65
C CYS A 426 5.85 -11.67 -8.42
N LEU A 427 5.91 -12.22 -7.19
CA LEU A 427 6.68 -13.45 -6.93
C LEU A 427 6.11 -14.68 -7.65
N VAL A 428 4.81 -14.69 -8.00
CA VAL A 428 4.20 -15.72 -8.85
C VAL A 428 4.67 -15.61 -10.31
N VAL A 429 5.29 -14.49 -10.71
CA VAL A 429 5.88 -14.30 -12.05
C VAL A 429 7.35 -14.72 -12.10
N CYS A 430 8.05 -14.81 -10.97
CA CYS A 430 9.48 -15.16 -10.93
C CYS A 430 9.83 -16.48 -10.22
N VAL A 431 8.88 -17.20 -9.63
CA VAL A 431 9.11 -18.55 -9.07
C VAL A 431 8.19 -19.55 -9.76
N ASN A 432 8.63 -19.96 -10.94
CA ASN A 432 8.55 -21.34 -11.45
C ASN A 432 9.41 -21.38 -12.71
N ASN A 433 10.72 -21.48 -12.48
CA ASN A 433 11.65 -22.04 -13.44
C ASN A 433 12.26 -23.26 -12.76
N VAL A 434 11.44 -24.33 -12.71
CA VAL A 434 11.87 -25.72 -12.88
C VAL A 434 10.90 -26.30 -13.89
#